data_AF-A0A2V5IUM5-F1
#
_entry.id   AF-A0A2V5IUM5-F1
#
_cell.length_a   1.000
_cell.length_b   1.000
_cell.length_c   1.000
_cell.angle_alpha   90.00
_cell.angle_beta   90.00
_cell.angle_gamma   90.00
#
_symmetry.space_group_name_H-M   'P 1'
#
loop_
_entity.id
_entity.type
_entity.pdbx_description
1 polymer ?
#
loop_
_entity_poly.entity_id
_entity_poly.type
_entity_poly.pdbx_seq_one_letter_code
_entity_poly.pdbx_strand_id
1 'polypeptide(L)'
;MERVIEPTSTTRRFELTLHKPWFGWFPKPTVVVDGVAQPSQWGTRNWKVPGTEPVTVSIFLFNRLWKFGEADFTVAAGGSGSWRYSAPWLPFLPGKLRPAA
;
A
#
# COMPACT_ATOMS: atom_id res chain seq x y z
N MET A 1 27.05 -30.28 0.67
CA MET A 1 25.74 -29.89 1.24
C MET A 1 25.25 -28.68 0.46
N GLU A 2 24.72 -28.94 -0.73
CA GLU A 2 24.18 -27.90 -1.60
C GLU A 2 22.82 -27.48 -1.03
N ARG A 3 22.69 -26.25 -0.54
CA ARG A 3 21.38 -25.72 -0.16
C ARG A 3 20.57 -25.54 -1.45
N VAL A 4 19.73 -26.52 -1.74
CA VAL A 4 18.65 -26.39 -2.71
C VAL A 4 17.76 -25.25 -2.24
N ILE A 5 17.82 -24.13 -2.93
CA ILE A 5 16.88 -23.02 -2.73
C ILE A 5 15.61 -23.49 -3.46
N GLU A 6 14.72 -24.18 -2.75
CA GLU A 6 13.37 -24.43 -3.26
C GLU A 6 12.72 -23.06 -3.54
N PRO A 7 12.22 -22.79 -4.76
CA PRO A 7 11.48 -21.57 -5.02
C PRO A 7 10.06 -21.67 -4.41
N THR A 8 9.96 -21.83 -3.09
CA THR A 8 8.70 -21.76 -2.33
C THR A 8 8.36 -20.33 -1.96
N SER A 9 8.55 -19.39 -2.89
CA SER A 9 8.05 -18.03 -2.73
C SER A 9 7.08 -17.74 -3.85
N THR A 10 5.81 -18.09 -3.64
CA THR A 10 4.70 -17.57 -4.44
C THR A 10 4.63 -16.07 -4.20
N THR A 11 5.48 -15.31 -4.89
CA THR A 11 5.56 -13.85 -4.77
C THR A 11 4.34 -13.25 -5.43
N ARG A 12 3.49 -12.62 -4.63
CA ARG A 12 2.27 -11.97 -5.13
C ARG A 12 2.57 -10.58 -5.61
N ARG A 13 1.73 -10.12 -6.52
CA ARG A 13 1.79 -8.76 -7.05
C ARG A 13 0.43 -8.12 -6.95
N PHE A 14 0.40 -6.93 -6.38
CA PHE A 14 -0.77 -6.07 -6.46
C PHE A 14 -0.33 -4.71 -6.97
N GLU A 15 -1.23 -4.05 -7.68
CA GLU A 15 -1.02 -2.68 -8.13
C GLU A 15 -1.70 -1.74 -7.14
N LEU A 16 -0.98 -0.68 -6.76
CA LEU A 16 -1.52 0.38 -5.92
C LEU A 16 -1.29 1.72 -6.60
N THR A 17 -2.40 2.40 -6.89
CA THR A 17 -2.39 3.76 -7.40
C THR A 17 -2.68 4.73 -6.27
N LEU A 18 -1.68 5.55 -5.94
CA LEU A 18 -1.75 6.58 -4.91
C LEU A 18 -2.10 7.94 -5.54
N HIS A 19 -3.32 8.42 -5.34
CA HIS A 19 -3.76 9.74 -5.81
C HIS A 19 -3.42 10.86 -4.83
N LYS A 20 -2.74 11.88 -5.36
CA LYS A 20 -2.42 13.11 -4.63
C LYS A 20 -3.69 13.84 -4.19
N PRO A 21 -3.68 14.50 -3.02
CA PRO A 21 -4.72 15.46 -2.66
C PRO A 21 -4.72 16.62 -3.65
N TRP A 22 -5.86 17.27 -3.88
CA TRP A 22 -5.94 18.42 -4.80
C TRP A 22 -5.35 19.70 -4.20
N PHE A 23 -5.49 19.89 -2.88
CA PHE A 23 -5.10 21.12 -2.19
C PHE A 23 -3.66 21.07 -1.69
N GLY A 24 -2.94 22.18 -1.86
CA GLY A 24 -1.49 22.30 -1.79
C GLY A 24 -0.85 21.95 -0.44
N TRP A 25 -0.39 20.70 -0.35
CA TRP A 25 0.81 20.16 0.31
C TRP A 25 0.75 18.67 0.02
N PHE A 26 1.75 18.09 -0.65
CA PHE A 26 1.73 16.67 -1.02
C PHE A 26 2.61 15.87 -0.04
N PRO A 27 2.10 15.46 1.14
CA PRO A 27 2.90 14.66 2.06
C PRO A 27 3.32 13.37 1.36
N LYS A 28 4.47 12.82 1.75
CA LYS A 28 4.88 11.54 1.18
C LYS A 28 3.96 10.44 1.71
N PRO A 29 3.28 9.66 0.85
CA PRO A 29 2.51 8.54 1.31
C PRO A 29 3.44 7.46 1.87
N THR A 30 2.98 6.79 2.91
CA THR A 30 3.68 5.63 3.47
C THR A 30 2.75 4.44 3.36
N VAL A 31 3.26 3.37 2.77
CA VAL A 31 2.53 2.12 2.63
C VAL A 31 3.19 1.11 3.55
N VAL A 32 2.42 0.56 4.46
CA VAL A 32 2.83 -0.52 5.35
C VAL A 32 2.36 -1.81 4.71
N VAL A 33 3.29 -2.69 4.41
CA VAL A 33 3.00 -4.04 3.92
C VAL A 33 3.59 -5.01 4.93
N ASP A 34 2.76 -5.86 5.51
CA ASP A 34 3.21 -6.88 6.47
C ASP A 34 3.99 -6.26 7.66
N GLY A 35 3.46 -5.15 8.19
CA GLY A 35 4.12 -4.39 9.28
C GLY A 35 5.34 -3.55 8.86
N VAL A 36 5.82 -3.66 7.62
CA VAL A 36 6.97 -2.90 7.13
C VAL A 36 6.52 -1.61 6.43
N ALA A 37 6.82 -0.47 7.05
CA ALA A 37 6.53 0.85 6.51
C ALA A 37 7.50 1.23 5.39
N GLN A 38 6.97 1.49 4.20
CA GLN A 38 7.72 1.88 3.00
C GLN A 38 7.24 3.26 2.51
N PRO A 39 8.07 4.31 2.66
CA PRO A 39 7.77 5.63 2.12
C PRO A 39 7.69 5.58 0.59
N SER A 40 6.50 5.77 0.04
CA SER A 40 6.21 5.61 -1.38
C SER A 40 6.08 6.96 -2.09
N GLN A 41 6.02 6.93 -3.42
CA GLN A 41 5.74 8.10 -4.23
C GLN A 41 4.30 8.02 -4.72
N TRP A 42 3.69 9.18 -4.93
CA TRP A 42 2.40 9.27 -5.59
C TRP A 42 2.43 8.66 -7.01
N GLY A 43 1.29 8.13 -7.45
CA GLY A 43 1.13 7.43 -8.72
C GLY A 43 1.00 5.92 -8.54
N THR A 44 1.08 5.21 -9.66
CA THR A 44 0.92 3.75 -9.73
C THR A 44 2.23 3.04 -9.41
N ARG A 45 2.16 2.04 -8.54
CA ARG A 45 3.28 1.20 -8.12
C ARG A 45 2.84 -0.25 -8.06
N ASN A 46 3.72 -1.13 -8.53
CA ASN A 46 3.56 -2.57 -8.38
C ASN A 46 4.29 -3.01 -7.11
N TRP A 47 3.57 -3.71 -6.23
CA TRP A 47 4.07 -4.19 -4.94
C TRP A 47 4.27 -5.68 -5.00
N LYS A 48 5.41 -6.15 -4.48
CA LYS A 48 5.70 -7.58 -4.33
C LYS A 48 5.54 -7.95 -2.87
N VAL A 49 4.69 -8.93 -2.58
CA VAL A 49 4.51 -9.45 -1.23
C VAL A 49 4.94 -10.91 -1.21
N PRO A 50 5.89 -11.30 -0.35
CA PRO A 50 6.23 -12.71 -0.16
C PRO A 50 5.11 -13.44 0.61
N GLY A 51 4.97 -14.73 0.36
CA GLY A 51 4.15 -15.63 1.18
C GLY A 51 2.76 -15.96 0.63
N THR A 52 2.13 -16.95 1.28
CA THR A 52 0.85 -17.54 0.89
C THR A 52 -0.34 -17.11 1.77
N GLU A 53 -0.14 -16.20 2.73
CA GLU A 53 -1.19 -15.76 3.65
C GLU A 53 -1.77 -14.39 3.28
N PRO A 54 -3.05 -14.11 3.54
CA PRO A 54 -3.61 -12.78 3.31
C PRO A 54 -2.78 -11.70 4.03
N VAL A 55 -2.42 -10.63 3.33
CA VAL A 55 -1.63 -9.54 3.91
C VAL A 55 -2.48 -8.30 4.07
N THR A 56 -2.38 -7.66 5.23
CA THR A 56 -2.95 -6.32 5.44
C THR A 56 -1.97 -5.28 4.93
N VAL A 57 -2.46 -4.42 4.05
CA VAL A 57 -1.73 -3.28 3.54
C VAL A 57 -2.41 -2.03 4.11
N SER A 58 -1.64 -1.22 4.83
CA SER A 58 -2.12 0.03 5.41
C SER A 58 -1.43 1.20 4.73
N ILE A 59 -2.17 2.27 4.49
CA ILE A 59 -1.67 3.48 3.85
C ILE A 59 -1.93 4.63 4.79
N PHE A 60 -0.94 5.47 5.02
CA PHE A 60 -1.12 6.72 5.76
C PHE A 60 -0.25 7.84 5.19
N LEU A 61 -0.63 9.06 5.51
CA LEU A 61 0.08 10.28 5.18
C LEU A 61 0.67 10.88 6.46
N PHE A 62 1.86 11.45 6.37
CA PHE A 62 2.51 12.11 7.50
C PHE A 62 2.86 13.55 7.12
N ASN A 63 2.24 14.54 7.79
CA ASN A 63 2.47 15.98 7.55
C ASN A 63 3.58 16.58 8.44
N ARG A 64 4.47 15.73 8.99
CA ARG A 64 5.50 16.05 10.00
C ARG A 64 5.03 16.15 11.44
N LEU A 65 3.74 16.41 11.69
CA LEU A 65 3.20 16.54 13.04
C LEU A 65 2.43 15.27 13.46
N TRP A 66 1.56 14.73 12.59
CA TRP A 66 0.78 13.52 12.87
C TRP A 66 0.47 12.71 11.60
N LYS A 67 -0.08 11.50 11.81
CA LYS A 67 -0.55 10.59 10.76
C LYS A 67 -2.03 10.84 10.43
N PHE A 68 -2.38 10.84 9.16
CA PHE A 68 -3.76 10.99 8.71
C PHE A 68 -3.98 10.27 7.38
N GLY A 69 -5.20 10.27 6.87
CA GLY A 69 -5.51 9.58 5.61
C GLY A 69 -5.36 8.08 5.73
N GLU A 70 -5.51 7.52 6.93
CA GLU A 70 -5.33 6.09 7.14
C GLU A 70 -6.40 5.31 6.37
N ALA A 71 -5.97 4.27 5.67
CA ALA A 71 -6.82 3.30 5.01
C ALA A 71 -6.11 1.96 4.94
N ASP A 72 -6.83 0.90 5.28
CA ASP A 72 -6.36 -0.48 5.22
C ASP A 72 -7.15 -1.30 4.19
N PHE A 73 -6.49 -2.31 3.65
CA PHE A 73 -7.12 -3.32 2.83
C PHE A 73 -6.36 -4.63 2.92
N THR A 74 -7.07 -5.73 2.68
CA THR A 74 -6.48 -7.07 2.69
C THR A 74 -6.29 -7.55 1.25
N VAL A 75 -5.06 -7.94 0.92
CA VAL A 75 -4.76 -8.64 -0.33
C VAL A 75 -4.92 -10.13 -0.08
N ALA A 76 -5.90 -10.73 -0.75
CA ALA A 76 -6.22 -12.15 -0.61
C ALA A 76 -5.08 -13.06 -1.08
N ALA A 77 -5.10 -14.29 -0.58
CA ALA A 77 -4.09 -15.27 -0.89
C ALA A 77 -4.10 -15.64 -2.39
N GLY A 78 -3.06 -15.25 -3.14
CA GLY A 78 -2.92 -15.56 -4.58
C GLY A 78 -3.57 -14.54 -5.53
N GLY A 79 -4.15 -13.47 -5.00
CA GLY A 79 -4.82 -12.45 -5.82
C GLY A 79 -3.84 -11.45 -6.46
N SER A 80 -3.99 -11.22 -7.76
CA SER A 80 -3.50 -10.01 -8.43
C SER A 80 -4.63 -8.99 -8.44
N GLY A 81 -4.58 -8.03 -7.51
CA GLY A 81 -5.58 -6.97 -7.38
C GLY A 81 -4.99 -5.60 -7.70
N SER A 82 -5.78 -4.75 -8.33
CA SER A 82 -5.46 -3.35 -8.49
C SER A 82 -6.27 -2.54 -7.48
N TRP A 83 -5.62 -1.62 -6.79
CA TRP A 83 -6.21 -0.80 -5.74
C TRP A 83 -5.89 0.67 -5.99
N ARG A 84 -6.84 1.53 -5.64
CA ARG A 84 -6.72 2.97 -5.75
C ARG A 84 -6.96 3.59 -4.38
N TYR A 85 -5.95 4.29 -3.90
CA TYR A 85 -6.02 5.13 -2.73
C TYR A 85 -6.17 6.59 -3.14
N SER A 86 -7.13 7.28 -2.55
CA SER A 86 -7.34 8.71 -2.70
C SER A 86 -7.09 9.40 -1.36
N ALA A 87 -6.13 10.31 -1.34
CA ALA A 87 -5.85 11.13 -0.18
C ALA A 87 -7.08 11.98 0.21
N PRO A 88 -7.33 12.19 1.51
CA PRO A 88 -8.37 13.08 1.96
C PRO A 88 -8.06 14.54 1.62
N TRP A 89 -9.12 15.35 1.50
CA TRP A 89 -9.03 16.80 1.35
C TRP A 89 -8.54 17.54 2.62
N LEU A 90 -8.74 16.97 3.81
CA LEU A 90 -8.34 17.57 5.09
C LEU A 90 -7.36 16.65 5.84
N PRO A 91 -6.37 17.21 6.56
CA PRO A 91 -5.25 16.47 7.14
C PRO A 91 -5.57 15.71 8.44
N PHE A 92 -6.83 15.35 8.66
CA PHE A 92 -7.30 14.59 9.83
C PHE A 92 -8.41 13.60 9.46
N LEU A 93 -8.75 13.52 8.18
CA LEU A 93 -9.76 12.60 7.68
C LEU A 93 -9.13 11.27 7.23
N PRO A 94 -9.93 10.20 7.17
CA PRO A 94 -9.49 8.92 6.63
C PRO A 94 -9.26 9.00 5.12
N GLY A 95 -8.38 8.15 4.62
CA GLY A 95 -8.18 7.96 3.19
C GLY A 95 -9.35 7.19 2.58
N LYS A 96 -9.49 7.26 1.26
CA LYS A 96 -10.49 6.45 0.55
C LYS A 96 -9.78 5.38 -0.27
N LEU A 97 -10.17 4.14 -0.07
CA LEU A 97 -9.60 3.00 -0.80
C LEU A 97 -10.69 2.34 -1.64
N ARG A 98 -10.37 2.05 -2.90
CA ARG A 98 -11.28 1.43 -3.86
C ARG A 98 -10.54 0.38 -4.69
N PRO A 99 -11.18 -0.74 -5.05
CA PRO A 99 -10.66 -1.59 -6.12
C PRO A 99 -10.54 -0.77 -7.41
N ALA A 100 -9.46 -0.96 -8.15
CA ALA A 100 -9.37 -0.50 -9.53
C ALA A 100 -10.03 -1.60 -10.39
N ALA A 101 -11.08 -1.22 -11.13
CA ALA A 101 -11.80 -2.11 -12.04
C ALA A 101 -10.95 -2.50 -13.25
#